data_AF-A0AAC9LJY6-F1
#
_entry.id   AF-A0AAC9LJY6-F1
#
_cell.length_a   1.000
_cell.length_b   1.000
_cell.length_c   1.000
_cell.angle_alpha   90.00
_cell.angle_beta   90.00
_cell.angle_gamma   90.00
#
_symmetry.space_group_name_H-M   'P 1'
#
loop_
_entity.id
_entity.type
_entity.pdbx_description
1 polymer ?
#
loop_
_entity_poly.entity_id
_entity_poly.type
_entity_poly.pdbx_seq_one_letter_code
_entity_poly.pdbx_strand_id
1 'polypeptide(L)'
;MQNLETYFETHPKLVRIVQYILIGLFVLLIIFDIILAATNNITISEVIKGETEKAFFVLTYFWGAVAINLFFTRKSKKLVHEVTGTIILFSIAALIYFLKIGPFLIETVAKIPNQPTQNEIRIAHAISMVFGLLIGYLFWRQDHVE
;
A
#
# COMPACT_ATOMS: atom_id res chain seq x y z
N MET A 1 -35.26 5.30 0.99
CA MET A 1 -33.91 5.81 0.67
C MET A 1 -33.85 6.02 -0.83
N GLN A 2 -33.60 7.25 -1.29
CA GLN A 2 -33.54 7.56 -2.72
C GLN A 2 -32.24 6.97 -3.29
N ASN A 3 -32.34 6.13 -4.31
CA ASN A 3 -31.19 5.43 -4.89
C ASN A 3 -30.31 6.45 -5.63
N LEU A 4 -28.99 6.38 -5.46
CA LEU A 4 -28.02 7.36 -6.01
C LEU A 4 -28.17 7.55 -7.53
N GLU A 5 -28.48 6.49 -8.26
CA GLU A 5 -28.77 6.54 -9.71
C GLU A 5 -29.95 7.48 -10.03
N THR A 6 -31.08 7.30 -9.33
CA THR A 6 -32.27 8.17 -9.49
C THR A 6 -31.99 9.64 -9.19
N TYR A 7 -31.05 9.94 -8.28
CA TYR A 7 -30.67 11.31 -7.95
C TYR A 7 -29.80 11.97 -9.04
N PHE A 8 -28.93 11.19 -9.68
CA PHE A 8 -28.09 11.68 -10.78
C PHE A 8 -28.87 11.86 -12.08
N GLU A 9 -29.85 11.00 -12.37
CA GLU A 9 -30.74 11.17 -13.53
C GLU A 9 -31.63 12.42 -13.42
N THR A 10 -32.04 12.78 -12.20
CA THR A 10 -32.89 13.96 -11.96
C THR A 10 -32.12 15.28 -11.93
N HIS A 11 -30.80 15.26 -11.76
CA HIS A 11 -29.95 16.47 -11.66
C HIS A 11 -28.75 16.46 -12.64
N PRO A 12 -28.97 16.35 -13.96
CA PRO A 12 -27.90 16.23 -14.96
C PRO A 12 -26.99 17.46 -15.01
N LYS A 13 -27.48 18.64 -14.62
CA LYS A 13 -26.67 19.86 -14.51
C LYS A 13 -25.65 19.79 -13.38
N LEU A 14 -26.00 19.19 -12.24
CA LEU A 14 -25.12 19.06 -11.08
C LEU A 14 -23.98 18.11 -11.38
N VAL A 15 -24.29 16.95 -11.98
CA VAL A 15 -23.29 15.98 -12.47
C VAL A 15 -22.29 16.66 -13.41
N ARG A 16 -22.80 17.45 -14.36
CA ARG A 16 -21.95 18.16 -15.33
C ARG A 16 -21.06 19.22 -14.67
N ILE A 17 -21.56 19.96 -13.68
CA ILE A 17 -20.77 20.93 -12.92
C ILE A 17 -19.64 20.23 -12.16
N VAL A 18 -19.94 19.14 -11.44
CA VAL A 18 -18.93 18.36 -10.72
C VAL A 18 -17.89 17.80 -11.68
N GLN A 19 -18.33 17.29 -12.84
CA GLN A 19 -17.42 16.79 -13.87
C GLN A 19 -16.48 17.90 -14.38
N TYR A 20 -16.99 19.10 -14.65
CA TYR A 20 -16.14 20.23 -15.06
C TYR A 20 -15.17 20.67 -13.96
N ILE A 21 -15.59 20.68 -12.69
CA ILE A 21 -14.71 20.96 -11.55
C ILE A 21 -13.59 19.92 -11.49
N LEU A 22 -13.91 18.63 -11.62
CA LEU A 22 -12.92 17.55 -11.62
C LEU A 22 -11.94 17.68 -12.79
N ILE A 23 -12.44 17.92 -14.00
CA ILE A 23 -11.58 18.15 -15.18
C ILE A 23 -10.66 19.35 -14.95
N GLY A 24 -11.19 20.47 -14.46
CA GLY A 24 -10.40 21.66 -14.16
C GLY A 24 -9.31 21.40 -13.13
N LEU A 25 -9.63 20.66 -12.06
CA LEU A 25 -8.67 20.24 -11.05
C LEU A 25 -7.57 19.35 -11.64
N PHE A 26 -7.92 18.37 -12.47
CA PHE A 26 -6.94 17.50 -13.14
C PHE A 26 -6.02 18.27 -14.06
N VAL A 27 -6.56 19.18 -14.89
CA VAL A 27 -5.75 20.03 -15.78
C VAL A 27 -4.79 20.89 -14.96
N LEU A 28 -5.27 21.49 -13.86
CA LEU A 28 -4.45 22.29 -12.97
C LEU A 28 -3.31 21.47 -12.35
N LEU A 29 -3.61 20.26 -11.85
CA LEU A 29 -2.59 19.35 -11.30
C LEU A 29 -1.52 19.00 -12.34
N ILE A 30 -1.92 18.71 -13.58
CA ILE A 30 -0.99 18.40 -14.68
C ILE A 30 -0.09 19.61 -14.98
N ILE A 31 -0.65 20.82 -15.06
CA ILE A 31 0.14 22.03 -15.31
C ILE A 31 1.14 22.27 -14.18
N PHE A 32 0.73 22.14 -12.92
CA PHE A 32 1.63 22.25 -11.77
C PHE A 32 2.76 21.23 -11.84
N ASP A 33 2.45 19.98 -12.19
CA ASP A 33 3.44 18.91 -12.32
C ASP A 33 4.48 19.23 -13.41
N ILE A 34 4.04 19.73 -14.58
CA ILE A 34 4.93 20.14 -15.68
C ILE A 34 5.82 21.32 -15.27
N ILE A 35 5.27 22.32 -14.59
CA ILE A 35 6.05 23.49 -14.11
C ILE A 35 7.11 23.02 -13.09
N LEU A 36 6.73 22.15 -12.15
CA LEU A 36 7.67 21.60 -11.17
C LEU A 36 8.77 20.78 -11.85
N ALA A 37 8.41 19.94 -12.82
CA ALA A 37 9.37 19.16 -13.60
C ALA A 37 10.34 20.06 -14.38
N ALA A 38 9.84 21.10 -15.05
CA ALA A 38 10.66 22.05 -15.81
C ALA A 38 11.61 22.88 -14.91
N THR A 39 11.29 23.00 -13.62
CA THR A 39 12.11 23.72 -12.64
C THR A 39 13.02 22.80 -11.82
N ASN A 40 13.16 21.52 -12.19
CA ASN A 40 13.89 20.48 -11.44
C ASN A 40 13.46 20.38 -9.97
N ASN A 41 12.22 20.75 -9.66
CA ASN A 41 11.63 20.57 -8.33
C ASN A 41 10.93 19.21 -8.25
N ILE A 42 10.76 18.70 -7.02
CA ILE A 42 10.02 17.45 -6.78
C ILE A 42 8.57 17.65 -7.25
N THR A 43 8.15 16.78 -8.17
CA THR A 43 6.81 16.85 -8.78
C THR A 43 5.75 16.25 -7.85
N ILE A 44 4.48 16.63 -8.03
CA ILE A 44 3.37 16.05 -7.27
C ILE A 44 3.25 14.57 -7.61
N SER A 45 3.44 14.19 -8.88
CA SER A 45 3.43 12.80 -9.33
C SER A 45 4.53 11.96 -8.68
N GLU A 46 5.72 12.51 -8.47
CA GLU A 46 6.82 11.84 -7.77
C GLU A 46 6.53 11.63 -6.29
N VAL A 47 5.93 12.62 -5.60
CA VAL A 47 5.47 12.46 -4.21
C VAL A 47 4.41 11.37 -4.13
N ILE A 48 3.39 11.41 -5.00
CA ILE A 48 2.32 10.40 -5.03
C ILE A 48 2.90 9.02 -5.30
N LYS A 49 3.82 8.88 -6.25
CA LYS A 49 4.48 7.61 -6.56
C LYS A 49 5.21 7.07 -5.34
N GLY A 50 6.01 7.90 -4.67
CA GLY A 50 6.75 7.49 -3.47
C GLY A 50 5.84 7.06 -2.31
N GLU A 51 4.74 7.78 -2.06
CA GLU A 51 3.76 7.39 -1.03
C GLU A 51 3.00 6.10 -1.41
N THR A 52 2.65 5.98 -2.68
CA THR A 52 1.97 4.80 -3.23
C THR A 52 2.86 3.57 -3.08
N GLU A 53 4.15 3.67 -3.43
CA GLU A 53 5.12 2.58 -3.28
C GLU A 53 5.24 2.14 -1.81
N LYS A 54 5.35 3.06 -0.85
CA LYS A 54 5.37 2.71 0.58
C LYS A 54 4.11 1.96 1.00
N ALA A 55 2.93 2.44 0.58
CA ALA A 55 1.66 1.79 0.91
C ALA A 55 1.55 0.39 0.28
N PHE A 56 2.05 0.20 -0.95
CA PHE A 56 2.09 -1.11 -1.60
C PHE A 56 2.99 -2.11 -0.85
N PHE A 57 4.10 -1.67 -0.27
CA PHE A 57 4.94 -2.55 0.57
C PHE A 57 4.23 -2.99 1.84
N VAL A 58 3.54 -2.07 2.52
CA VAL A 58 2.72 -2.41 3.70
C VAL A 58 1.64 -3.42 3.33
N LEU A 59 0.95 -3.22 2.20
CA LEU A 59 -0.05 -4.15 1.70
C LEU A 59 0.55 -5.53 1.38
N THR A 60 1.74 -5.56 0.77
CA THR A 60 2.45 -6.81 0.44
C THR A 60 2.83 -7.59 1.69
N TYR A 61 3.29 -6.89 2.73
CA TYR A 61 3.54 -7.46 4.06
C TYR A 61 2.27 -8.07 4.66
N PHE A 62 1.14 -7.35 4.64
CA PHE A 62 -0.13 -7.88 5.14
C PHE A 62 -0.60 -9.10 4.35
N TRP A 63 -0.42 -9.12 3.03
CA TRP A 63 -0.75 -10.30 2.22
C TRP A 63 0.03 -11.54 2.65
N GLY A 64 1.31 -11.39 2.99
CA GLY A 64 2.08 -12.48 3.58
C GLY A 64 1.48 -12.96 4.90
N ALA A 65 1.19 -12.04 5.83
CA ALA A 65 0.63 -12.40 7.12
C ALA A 65 -0.77 -13.05 7.03
N VAL A 66 -1.62 -12.57 6.11
CA VAL A 66 -2.94 -13.15 5.85
C VAL A 66 -2.80 -14.53 5.20
N ALA A 67 -1.92 -14.70 4.23
CA ALA A 67 -1.72 -15.98 3.55
C ALA A 67 -1.32 -17.09 4.53
N ILE A 68 -0.35 -16.84 5.41
CA ILE A 68 0.03 -17.86 6.40
C ILE A 68 -1.11 -18.16 7.37
N ASN A 69 -1.84 -17.12 7.78
CA ASN A 69 -2.97 -17.28 8.68
C ASN A 69 -4.04 -18.18 8.06
N LEU A 70 -4.37 -17.96 6.79
CA LEU A 70 -5.41 -18.72 6.07
C LEU A 70 -4.98 -20.15 5.73
N PHE A 71 -3.77 -20.36 5.20
CA PHE A 71 -3.35 -21.65 4.67
C PHE A 71 -2.70 -22.58 5.71
N PHE A 72 -2.17 -22.02 6.80
CA PHE A 72 -1.48 -22.81 7.82
C PHE A 72 -2.11 -22.51 9.17
N THR A 73 -3.00 -23.37 9.63
CA THR A 73 -3.57 -23.29 10.98
C THR A 73 -2.63 -23.92 12.01
N ARG A 74 -2.68 -23.46 13.26
CA ARG A 74 -1.82 -23.93 14.34
C ARG A 74 -2.51 -24.96 15.22
N LYS A 75 -1.87 -26.11 15.49
CA LYS A 75 -2.36 -27.12 16.45
C LYS A 75 -1.81 -26.98 17.88
N SER A 76 -0.83 -26.10 18.09
CA SER A 76 -0.18 -25.87 19.39
C SER A 76 -0.59 -24.53 20.02
N LYS A 77 -0.40 -24.38 21.34
CA LYS A 77 -0.78 -23.16 22.08
C LYS A 77 -0.16 -21.88 21.52
N LYS A 78 -0.95 -20.81 21.32
CA LYS A 78 -0.47 -19.51 20.84
C LYS A 78 0.75 -18.98 21.61
N LEU A 79 1.67 -18.34 20.88
CA LEU A 79 2.91 -17.78 21.45
C LEU A 79 2.63 -16.46 22.17
N VAL A 80 1.64 -15.71 21.66
CA VAL A 80 1.10 -14.49 22.24
C VAL A 80 -0.42 -14.50 22.12
N HIS A 81 -1.10 -13.69 22.93
CA HIS A 81 -2.54 -13.50 22.81
C HIS A 81 -2.91 -12.84 21.46
N GLU A 82 -4.10 -13.13 20.91
CA GLU A 82 -4.52 -12.66 19.57
C GLU A 82 -4.46 -11.14 19.41
N VAL A 83 -4.92 -10.43 20.44
CA VAL A 83 -4.87 -8.96 20.49
C VAL A 83 -3.43 -8.47 20.43
N THR A 84 -2.53 -9.09 21.20
CA THR A 84 -1.10 -8.75 21.20
C THR A 84 -0.46 -9.04 19.83
N GLY A 85 -0.78 -10.18 19.22
CA GLY A 85 -0.30 -10.54 17.88
C GLY A 85 -0.76 -9.53 16.82
N THR A 86 -2.00 -9.07 16.91
CA THR A 86 -2.55 -8.04 16.03
C THR A 86 -1.84 -6.70 16.23
N ILE A 87 -1.61 -6.28 17.48
CA ILE A 87 -0.86 -5.06 17.78
C ILE A 87 0.54 -5.14 17.16
N ILE A 88 1.27 -6.24 17.36
CA ILE A 88 2.61 -6.45 16.77
C ILE A 88 2.56 -6.32 15.24
N LEU A 89 1.57 -6.97 14.61
CA LEU A 89 1.40 -6.95 13.15
C LEU A 89 1.25 -5.52 12.61
N PHE A 90 0.36 -4.73 13.22
CA PHE A 90 0.09 -3.35 12.83
C PHE A 90 1.21 -2.39 13.20
N SER A 91 1.88 -2.58 14.34
CA SER A 91 3.06 -1.78 14.71
C SER A 91 4.19 -1.96 13.69
N ILE A 92 4.45 -3.18 13.24
CA ILE A 92 5.45 -3.45 12.20
C ILE A 92 5.03 -2.81 10.87
N ALA A 93 3.76 -2.90 10.48
CA ALA A 93 3.25 -2.23 9.28
C ALA A 93 3.46 -0.71 9.34
N ALA A 94 3.18 -0.08 10.48
CA ALA A 94 3.44 1.35 10.69
C ALA A 94 4.92 1.67 10.56
N LEU A 95 5.81 0.86 11.14
CA LEU A 95 7.26 1.02 11.00
C LEU A 95 7.70 0.91 9.54
N ILE A 96 7.18 -0.06 8.77
CA ILE A 96 7.47 -0.21 7.34
C ILE A 96 7.11 1.07 6.57
N TYR A 97 5.94 1.65 6.86
CA TYR A 97 5.47 2.87 6.22
C TYR A 97 6.30 4.10 6.59
N PHE A 98 6.42 4.40 7.90
CA PHE A 98 7.04 5.63 8.38
C PHE A 98 8.56 5.65 8.18
N LEU A 99 9.23 4.50 8.34
CA LEU A 99 10.68 4.39 8.11
C LEU A 99 11.04 4.19 6.63
N LYS A 100 10.05 4.21 5.72
CA LYS A 100 10.25 4.03 4.27
C LYS A 100 11.05 2.75 3.95
N ILE A 101 10.74 1.65 4.63
CA ILE A 101 11.47 0.38 4.49
C ILE A 101 11.36 -0.17 3.06
N GLY A 102 10.21 0.02 2.39
CA GLY A 102 10.01 -0.43 1.01
C GLY A 102 11.01 0.17 0.01
N PRO A 103 11.06 1.50 -0.15
CA PRO A 103 12.07 2.16 -0.97
C PRO A 103 13.52 1.79 -0.60
N PHE A 104 13.82 1.72 0.70
CA PHE A 104 15.14 1.31 1.19
C PHE A 104 15.51 -0.12 0.76
N LEU A 105 14.57 -1.06 0.83
CA LEU A 105 14.79 -2.44 0.36
C LEU A 105 15.00 -2.50 -1.16
N ILE A 106 14.27 -1.69 -1.94
CA ILE A 106 14.48 -1.62 -3.39
C ILE A 106 15.90 -1.15 -3.69
N GLU A 107 16.35 -0.07 -3.06
CA GLU A 107 17.71 0.46 -3.24
C GLU A 107 18.79 -0.54 -2.81
N THR A 108 18.53 -1.31 -1.75
CA THR A 108 19.47 -2.34 -1.26
C THR A 108 19.61 -3.51 -2.23
N VAL A 109 18.53 -3.87 -2.95
CA VAL A 109 18.54 -4.96 -3.93
C VAL A 109 19.01 -4.48 -5.30
N ALA A 110 18.88 -3.19 -5.60
CA ALA A 110 19.24 -2.61 -6.88
C ALA A 110 20.74 -2.72 -7.16
N LYS A 111 21.09 -3.23 -8.35
CA LYS A 111 22.49 -3.30 -8.80
C LYS A 111 23.05 -1.94 -9.20
N ILE A 112 22.20 -1.05 -9.71
CA ILE A 112 22.55 0.31 -10.09
C ILE A 112 21.80 1.27 -9.15
N PRO A 113 22.52 2.15 -8.42
CA PRO A 113 21.89 3.12 -7.55
C PRO A 113 20.87 3.98 -8.32
N ASN A 114 19.70 4.20 -7.72
CA ASN A 114 18.62 5.04 -8.27
C ASN A 114 18.03 4.56 -9.62
N GLN A 115 18.35 3.34 -10.07
CA GLN A 115 17.80 2.76 -11.31
C GLN A 115 17.38 1.30 -11.11
N PRO A 116 16.43 1.02 -10.19
CA PRO A 116 15.98 -0.35 -9.95
C PRO A 116 15.22 -0.89 -11.17
N THR A 117 15.59 -2.09 -11.57
CA THR A 117 14.88 -2.89 -12.57
C THR A 117 13.57 -3.42 -12.00
N GLN A 118 12.61 -3.72 -12.88
CA GLN A 118 11.34 -4.35 -12.49
C GLN A 118 11.54 -5.66 -11.71
N ASN A 119 12.60 -6.41 -12.00
CA ASN A 119 12.91 -7.64 -11.29
C ASN A 119 13.36 -7.38 -9.84
N GLU A 120 14.18 -6.36 -9.62
CA GLU A 120 14.66 -5.98 -8.27
C GLU A 120 13.51 -5.46 -7.39
N ILE A 121 12.59 -4.69 -7.97
CA ILE A 121 11.37 -4.26 -7.30
C ILE A 121 10.54 -5.48 -6.86
N ARG A 122 10.33 -6.46 -7.76
CA ARG A 122 9.62 -7.71 -7.43
C ARG A 122 10.31 -8.49 -6.32
N ILE A 123 11.63 -8.56 -6.32
CA ILE A 123 12.40 -9.22 -5.26
C ILE A 123 12.19 -8.51 -3.92
N ALA A 124 12.24 -7.17 -3.90
CA ALA A 124 11.98 -6.41 -2.67
C ALA A 124 10.56 -6.66 -2.13
N HIS A 125 9.54 -6.70 -3.01
CA HIS A 125 8.18 -7.11 -2.61
C HIS A 125 8.12 -8.56 -2.12
N ALA A 126 8.83 -9.50 -2.75
CA ALA A 126 8.89 -10.88 -2.30
C ALA A 126 9.51 -11.00 -0.90
N ILE A 127 10.58 -10.24 -0.61
CA ILE A 127 11.18 -10.15 0.72
C ILE A 127 10.17 -9.63 1.74
N SER A 128 9.43 -8.56 1.40
CA SER A 128 8.39 -8.00 2.26
C SER A 128 7.27 -9.01 2.54
N MET A 129 6.84 -9.77 1.52
CA MET A 129 5.84 -10.83 1.67
C MET A 129 6.33 -11.97 2.56
N VAL A 130 7.57 -12.44 2.36
CA VAL A 130 8.19 -13.48 3.21
C VAL A 130 8.29 -13.01 4.66
N PHE A 131 8.67 -11.75 4.88
CA PHE A 131 8.68 -11.17 6.21
C PHE A 131 7.28 -11.17 6.83
N GLY A 132 6.25 -10.77 6.07
CA GLY A 132 4.85 -10.88 6.48
C GLY A 132 4.43 -12.30 6.84
N LEU A 133 4.80 -13.29 6.02
CA LEU A 133 4.56 -14.72 6.30
C LEU A 133 5.19 -15.13 7.64
N LEU A 134 6.43 -14.71 7.93
CA LEU A 134 7.12 -15.06 9.18
C LEU A 134 6.44 -14.42 10.39
N ILE A 135 6.10 -13.14 10.33
CA ILE A 135 5.42 -12.45 11.42
C ILE A 135 4.03 -13.06 11.66
N GLY A 136 3.26 -13.29 10.60
CA GLY A 136 1.97 -13.96 10.68
C GLY A 136 2.09 -15.35 11.30
N TYR A 137 3.09 -16.15 10.88
CA TYR A 137 3.31 -17.50 11.38
C TYR A 137 3.56 -17.54 12.89
N LEU A 138 4.39 -16.61 13.37
CA LEU A 138 4.85 -16.57 14.76
C LEU A 138 3.81 -15.99 15.71
N PHE A 139 3.15 -14.90 15.30
CA PHE A 139 2.38 -14.05 16.23
C PHE A 139 0.89 -13.96 15.91
N TRP A 140 0.45 -14.25 14.68
CA TRP A 140 -0.92 -13.95 14.21
C TRP A 140 -1.59 -15.10 13.44
N ARG A 141 -1.14 -16.32 13.72
CA ARG A 141 -1.69 -17.54 13.09
C ARG A 141 -2.90 -18.05 13.87
N GLN A 142 -3.97 -18.40 13.17
CA GLN A 142 -5.21 -18.93 13.72
C GLN A 142 -5.01 -20.36 14.24
N ASP A 143 -5.82 -20.72 15.22
CA ASP A 143 -5.83 -22.08 15.74
C ASP A 143 -6.55 -23.01 14.75
N HIS A 144 -6.13 -24.27 14.74
CA HIS A 144 -6.80 -25.31 13.99
C HIS A 144 -8.14 -25.60 14.66
N VAL A 145 -9.22 -25.41 13.91
CA VAL A 145 -10.56 -25.85 14.31
C VAL A 145 -10.69 -27.30 13.87
N GLU A 146 -10.81 -28.21 14.84
CA GLU A 146 -11.06 -29.65 14.60
C GLU A 146 -12.48 -29.90 14.05
#